data_AF-A0A512ISB6-F1
#
_entry.id   AF-A0A512ISB6-F1
#
_cell.length_a   1.000
_cell.length_b   1.000
_cell.length_c   1.000
_cell.angle_alpha   90.00
_cell.angle_beta   90.00
_cell.angle_gamma   90.00
#
_symmetry.space_group_name_H-M   'P 1'
#
loop_
_entity.id
_entity.type
_entity.pdbx_description
1 polymer ?
#
loop_
_entity_poly.entity_id
_entity_poly.type
_entity_poly.pdbx_seq_one_letter_code
_entity_poly.pdbx_strand_id
1 'polypeptide(L)' 'MFEFWENAPGCWRWAFVFRGEQLARAEEDYTSRGKAAAAAEVFARDVDRARKRMDVR' A
#
# COMPACT_ATOMS: atom_id res chain seq x y z
N MET A 1 3.65 -5.99 6.59
CA MET A 1 4.53 -4.83 6.35
C MET A 1 4.37 -4.37 4.91
N PHE A 2 4.74 -3.13 4.61
CA PHE A 2 4.79 -2.67 3.23
C PHE A 2 6.13 -3.03 2.60
N GLU A 3 6.04 -3.64 1.42
CA GLU A 3 7.16 -3.92 0.54
C GLU A 3 7.11 -3.00 -0.67
N PHE A 4 8.27 -2.61 -1.18
CA PHE A 4 8.41 -1.69 -2.30
C PHE A 4 9.42 -2.24 -3.28
N TRP A 5 9.08 -2.25 -4.57
CA TRP A 5 9.97 -2.71 -5.62
C TRP A 5 9.75 -1.91 -6.90
N GLU A 6 10.74 -1.97 -7.77
CA GLU A 6 10.70 -1.40 -9.10
C GLU A 6 10.15 -2.46 -10.07
N ASN A 7 8.98 -2.19 -10.64
CA ASN A 7 8.31 -3.06 -11.61
C ASN A 7 8.91 -2.90 -13.02
N ALA A 8 9.35 -1.69 -13.34
CA ALA A 8 10.12 -1.32 -14.54
C ALA A 8 10.96 -0.08 -14.21
N PRO A 9 11.99 0.29 -15.00
CA PRO A 9 12.84 1.44 -14.70
C PRO A 9 12.03 2.72 -14.47
N GLY A 10 12.14 3.31 -13.28
CA GLY A 10 11.39 4.48 -12.82
C GLY A 10 9.97 4.22 -12.34
N CYS A 11 9.47 2.98 -12.43
CA CYS A 11 8.12 2.56 -12.09
C CYS A 11 8.11 1.70 -10.82
N TRP A 12 7.58 2.26 -9.74
CA TRP A 12 7.60 1.68 -8.41
C TRP A 12 6.21 1.22 -7.98
N ARG A 13 6.14 0.08 -7.29
CA ARG A 13 4.90 -0.42 -6.67
C ARG A 13 5.09 -0.68 -5.18
N TRP A 14 3.96 -0.83 -4.49
CA TRP A 14 3.91 -1.29 -3.11
C TRP A 14 2.98 -2.49 -2.96
N ALA A 15 3.26 -3.34 -1.97
CA ALA A 15 2.35 -4.39 -1.49
C ALA A 15 2.33 -4.41 0.03
N PHE A 16 1.18 -4.78 0.60
CA PHE A 16 1.09 -5.12 2.01
C PHE A 16 1.12 -6.63 2.19
N VAL A 17 2.21 -7.12 2.76
CA VAL A 17 2.46 -8.55 2.98
C VAL A 17 2.37 -8.86 4.47
N PHE A 18 1.58 -9.86 4.84
CA PHE A 18 1.45 -10.33 6.22
C PHE A 18 1.72 -11.83 6.28
N ARG A 19 2.73 -12.23 7.07
CA ARG A 19 3.13 -13.65 7.23
C ARG A 19 3.37 -14.37 5.89
N GLY A 20 3.91 -13.66 4.90
CA GLY A 20 4.19 -14.18 3.56
C GLY A 20 3.02 -14.13 2.58
N GLU A 21 1.83 -13.68 3.02
CA GLU A 21 0.66 -13.51 2.15
C GLU A 21 0.49 -12.04 1.74
N GLN A 22 0.32 -11.79 0.44
CA GLN A 22 -0.01 -10.46 -0.06
C GLN A 22 -1.51 -10.20 0.10
N LEU A 23 -1.86 -9.28 1.01
CA LEU A 23 -3.26 -8.94 1.30
C LEU A 23 -3.75 -7.74 0.48
N ALA A 24 -2.84 -6.87 0.05
CA ALA A 24 -3.13 -5.72 -0.80
C ALA A 24 -1.92 -5.34 -1.64
N ARG A 25 -2.15 -4.68 -2.78
CA ARG A 25 -1.09 -4.14 -3.63
C ARG A 25 -1.54 -2.89 -4.36
N ALA A 26 -0.58 -2.09 -4.80
CA ALA A 26 -0.81 -1.04 -5.77
C ALA A 26 -1.26 -1.65 -7.10
N GLU A 27 -2.30 -1.08 -7.70
CA GLU A 27 -2.69 -1.37 -9.08
C GLU A 27 -1.96 -0.47 -10.09
N GLU A 28 -1.44 0.67 -9.62
CA GLU A 28 -0.74 1.66 -10.43
C GLU A 28 0.78 1.65 -10.17
N ASP A 29 1.54 2.13 -11.15
CA ASP A 29 2.97 2.37 -11.05
C ASP A 29 3.25 3.82 -10.65
N TYR A 30 4.13 4.02 -9.67
CA TYR A 30 4.56 5.33 -9.20
C TYR A 30 5.92 5.72 -9.77
N THR A 31 6.09 7.00 -10.08
CA THR A 31 7.34 7.53 -10.68
C THR A 31 8.55 7.57 -9.72
N SER A 32 8.39 7.15 -8.46
CA SER A 32 9.49 6.98 -7.51
C SER A 32 9.08 6.10 -6.32
N ARG A 33 10.07 5.51 -5.65
CA ARG A 33 9.85 4.78 -4.39
C ARG A 33 9.16 5.61 -3.33
N GLY A 34 9.52 6.90 -3.22
CA GLY A 34 8.93 7.82 -2.26
C GLY A 34 7.44 8.07 -2.50
N LYS A 35 7.03 8.18 -3.78
CA LYS A 35 5.60 8.29 -4.14
C LYS A 35 4.84 7.00 -3.84
N ALA A 36 5.43 5.84 -4.10
CA ALA A 36 4.84 4.55 -3.71
C ALA A 36 4.66 4.45 -2.18
N ALA A 37 5.65 4.89 -1.40
CA ALA A 37 5.57 4.92 0.06
C ALA A 37 4.47 5.86 0.57
N ALA A 38 4.38 7.08 0.05
CA ALA A 38 3.33 8.02 0.42
C ALA A 38 1.92 7.47 0.09
N ALA A 39 1.76 6.79 -1.05
CA ALA A 39 0.50 6.14 -1.40
C ALA A 39 0.13 5.00 -0.44
N ALA A 40 1.12 4.18 -0.05
CA ALA A 40 0.92 3.13 0.95
C ALA A 40 0.50 3.69 2.33
N GLU A 41 1.04 4.84 2.74
CA GLU A 41 0.63 5.53 3.97
C GLU A 41 -0.83 6.00 3.90
N VAL A 42 -1.26 6.56 2.77
CA VAL A 42 -2.66 6.95 2.56
C VAL A 42 -3.57 5.74 2.63
N PHE A 43 -3.23 4.65 1.94
CA PHE A 43 -3.99 3.40 1.99
C PHE A 43 -4.16 2.88 3.43
N ALA A 44 -3.07 2.86 4.22
CA ALA A 44 -3.13 2.42 5.61
C ALA A 44 -4.08 3.28 6.46
N ARG A 45 -4.11 4.59 6.23
CA ARG A 45 -5.02 5.52 6.91
C ARG A 45 -6.47 5.29 6.54
N ASP A 46 -6.75 5.02 5.26
CA ASP A 46 -8.11 4.76 4.80
C ASP A 46 -8.64 3.41 5.32
N VAL A 47 -7.79 2.38 5.39
CA VAL A 47 -8.13 1.10 6.04
C VAL A 47 -8.45 1.29 7.52
N ASP A 48 -7.64 2.05 8.26
CA ASP A 48 -7.92 2.34 9.67
C ASP A 48 -9.25 3.11 9.85
N ARG A 49 -9.51 4.08 8.98
CA ARG A 49 -10.77 4.82 8.98
C ARG A 49 -11.96 3.93 8.67
N ALA A 50 -11.84 3.04 7.69
CA ALA A 50 -12.88 2.09 7.32
C ALA A 50 -13.19 1.14 8.48
N ARG A 51 -12.14 0.58 9.12
CA ARG A 51 -12.26 -0.25 10.33
C ARG A 51 -13.05 0.46 11.42
N LYS A 52 -12.69 1.71 11.74
CA LYS A 52 -13.37 2.51 12.78
C LYS A 52 -14.86 2.74 12.48
N ARG A 53 -15.24 2.88 11.22
CA ARG A 53 -16.66 3.03 10.84
C ARG A 53 -17.45 1.72 10.97
N MET A 54 -16.79 0.59 10.74
CA MET A 54 -17.40 -0.74 10.85
C MET A 54 -17.54 -1.22 12.29
N ASP A 55 -16.70 -0.70 13.21
CA ASP A 55 -16.70 -1.01 14.64
C ASP A 55 -17.78 -0.24 15.43
N VAL A 56 -18.44 0.74 14.81
CA VAL A 56 -19.61 1.41 15.41
C VAL A 56 -20.80 0.45 15.36
N ARG A 57 -21.01 -0.27 16.47
CA ARG A 57 -22.29 -0.89 16.87
C ARG A 57 -22.67 -0.38 18.25
#